data_AF-A0A925T4E9-F1
#
_entry.id   AF-A0A925T4E9-F1
#
_cell.length_a   1.000
_cell.length_b   1.000
_cell.length_c   1.000
_cell.angle_alpha   90.00
_cell.angle_beta   90.00
_cell.angle_gamma   90.00
#
_symmetry.space_group_name_H-M   'P 1'
#
loop_
_entity.id
_entity.type
_entity.pdbx_description
1 polymer ?
#
loop_
_entity_poly.entity_id
_entity_poly.type
_entity_poly.pdbx_seq_one_letter_code
_entity_poly.pdbx_strand_id
1 'polypeptide(L)' 'MSSFDGEILKTSVAGKWHFYNRIGGVRHDLTVDQFHMPPIILISSPVVKMAFTDTNQVQYDYLSNRFNRAIESGTTAA' A
#
# COMPACT_ATOMS: atom_id res chain seq x y z
N MET A 1 -12.88 -5.13 23.73
CA MET A 1 -12.10 -3.93 23.37
C MET A 1 -11.71 -4.05 21.92
N SER A 2 -12.29 -3.18 21.09
CA SER A 2 -11.85 -3.01 19.71
C SER A 2 -10.50 -2.30 19.70
N SER A 3 -9.74 -2.56 18.64
CA SER A 3 -8.68 -1.71 18.08
C SER A 3 -7.25 -2.24 18.25
N PHE A 4 -6.81 -2.98 17.24
CA PHE A 4 -5.41 -3.00 16.82
C PHE A 4 -5.06 -1.59 16.29
N ASP A 5 -4.90 -0.62 17.17
CA ASP A 5 -4.50 0.75 16.80
C ASP A 5 -3.06 0.73 16.28
N GLY A 6 -2.94 0.46 14.98
CA GLY A 6 -1.71 0.55 14.22
C GLY A 6 -1.57 1.95 13.63
N GLU A 7 -0.40 2.57 13.83
CA GLU A 7 -0.02 3.82 13.18
C GLU A 7 0.87 3.52 11.97
N ILE A 8 0.56 4.09 10.79
CA ILE A 8 1.44 4.01 9.63
C ILE A 8 2.46 5.14 9.71
N LEU A 9 3.74 4.79 9.80
CA LEU A 9 4.88 5.71 9.76
C LEU A 9 5.53 5.66 8.38
N LYS A 10 6.21 6.75 7.98
CA LYS A 10 6.99 6.78 6.74
C LYS A 10 8.27 7.61 6.85
N THR A 11 9.30 7.16 6.14
CA THR A 11 10.59 7.85 6.02
C THR A 11 10.95 7.99 4.54
N SER A 12 11.43 9.16 4.12
CA SER A 12 11.97 9.35 2.77
C SER A 12 13.45 8.98 2.78
N VAL A 13 13.85 8.01 1.95
CA VAL A 13 15.24 7.60 1.76
C VAL A 13 15.56 7.66 0.28
N ALA A 14 16.55 8.47 -0.12
CA ALA A 14 16.95 8.66 -1.52
C ALA A 14 15.77 8.96 -2.47
N GLY A 15 14.79 9.74 -2.01
CA GLY A 15 13.59 10.10 -2.80
C GLY A 15 12.51 9.02 -2.89
N LYS A 16 12.68 7.88 -2.20
CA LYS A 16 11.70 6.80 -2.10
C LYS A 16 11.08 6.78 -0.69
N TRP A 17 9.77 6.55 -0.61
CA TRP A 17 9.08 6.40 0.66
C TRP A 17 9.16 4.96 1.17
N HIS A 18 9.68 4.81 2.38
CA HIS A 18 9.66 3.57 3.15
C HIS A 18 8.55 3.66 4.20
N PHE A 19 7.71 2.64 4.32
CA PHE A 19 6.55 2.61 5.22
C PHE A 19 6.74 1.57 6.32
N TYR A 20 6.26 1.89 7.52
CA TYR A 20 6.37 1.05 8.70
C TYR A 20 5.04 1.03 9.44
N ASN A 21 4.69 -0.10 10.05
CA ASN A 21 3.56 -0.17 10.98
C ASN A 21 4.06 -0.03 12.41
N ARG A 22 3.43 0.81 13.21
CA ARG A 22 3.65 0.89 14.65
C ARG A 22 2.45 0.33 15.37
N ILE A 23 2.58 -0.86 15.96
CA ILE A 23 1.51 -1.57 16.66
C ILE A 23 1.95 -1.75 18.11
N GLY A 24 1.13 -1.33 19.07
CA GLY A 24 1.48 -1.43 20.50
C GLY A 24 2.80 -0.72 20.86
N GLY A 25 3.17 0.33 20.12
CA GLY A 25 4.42 1.08 20.31
C GLY A 25 5.64 0.49 19.63
N VAL A 26 5.57 -0.73 19.07
CA VAL A 26 6.67 -1.41 18.37
C VAL A 26 6.60 -1.12 16.87
N ARG A 27 7.76 -0.80 16.26
CA ARG A 27 7.88 -0.56 14.81
C ARG A 27 8.15 -1.87 14.06
N HIS A 28 7.36 -2.10 13.03
CA HIS A 28 7.47 -3.22 12.09
C HIS A 28 7.76 -2.64 10.71
N ASP A 29 8.95 -2.93 10.18
CA ASP A 29 9.36 -2.57 8.82
C ASP A 29 8.95 -3.75 7.95
N LEU A 30 7.91 -3.61 7.11
CA LEU A 30 7.35 -4.75 6.36
C LEU A 30 8.28 -5.21 5.21
N THR A 31 9.58 -5.36 5.47
CA THR A 31 10.53 -6.02 4.59
C THR A 31 10.33 -7.53 4.67
N VAL A 32 10.55 -8.19 3.53
CA VAL A 32 10.40 -9.65 3.39
C VAL A 32 11.24 -10.39 4.44
N ASP A 33 12.40 -9.83 4.80
CA ASP A 33 13.34 -10.41 5.77
C ASP A 33 12.81 -10.45 7.22
N GLN A 34 11.73 -9.72 7.56
CA GLN A 34 11.11 -9.78 8.90
C GLN A 34 10.19 -10.99 9.08
N PHE A 35 9.87 -11.70 8.00
CA PHE A 35 8.98 -12.84 8.05
C PHE A 35 9.75 -14.15 7.87
N HIS A 36 9.51 -15.13 8.75
CA HIS A 36 10.08 -16.48 8.61
C HIS A 36 9.68 -17.17 7.29
N MET A 37 8.64 -16.67 6.63
CA MET A 37 8.19 -17.06 5.29
C MET A 37 7.72 -15.80 4.57
N PRO A 38 7.95 -15.64 3.25
CA PRO A 38 7.50 -14.45 2.52
C PRO A 38 6.02 -14.14 2.82
N PRO A 39 5.67 -12.88 3.11
CA PRO A 39 4.30 -12.52 3.42
C PRO A 39 3.40 -12.86 2.22
N ILE A 40 2.30 -13.54 2.49
CA ILE A 40 1.30 -13.85 1.47
C ILE A 40 0.66 -12.51 1.07
N ILE A 41 1.00 -12.02 -0.12
CA ILE A 41 0.31 -10.87 -0.70
C ILE A 41 -1.10 -11.34 -1.07
N LEU A 42 -2.07 -11.02 -0.21
CA LEU A 42 -3.47 -11.38 -0.41
C LEU A 42 -4.11 -10.45 -1.45
N ILE A 43 -3.87 -10.75 -2.73
CA ILE A 43 -4.66 -10.18 -3.83
C ILE A 43 -5.89 -11.09 -4.03
N SER A 44 -6.80 -11.10 -3.07
CA SER A 44 -8.03 -11.91 -3.14
C SER A 44 -9.27 -11.03 -3.26
N SER A 45 -10.31 -11.54 -3.93
CA SER A 45 -11.59 -10.85 -4.13
C SER A 45 -12.19 -10.26 -2.84
N PRO A 46 -12.13 -10.92 -1.67
CA PRO A 46 -12.58 -10.34 -0.40
C PRO A 46 -11.79 -9.09 0.04
N VAL A 47 -10.46 -9.09 -0.13
CA VAL A 47 -9.60 -7.93 0.21
C VAL A 47 -9.85 -6.78 -0.75
N VAL A 48 -9.99 -7.07 -2.03
CA VAL A 48 -10.40 -6.09 -3.05
C VAL A 48 -11.76 -5.49 -2.69
N LYS A 49 -12.73 -6.32 -2.29
CA LYS A 49 -14.06 -5.88 -1.87
C LYS A 49 -14.03 -4.99 -0.61
N MET A 50 -13.10 -5.23 0.31
CA MET A 50 -12.85 -4.35 1.47
C MET A 50 -12.13 -3.05 1.08
N ALA A 51 -11.21 -3.07 0.12
CA ALA A 51 -10.68 -1.82 -0.44
C ALA A 51 -11.83 -1.00 -1.06
N PHE A 52 -12.79 -1.67 -1.72
CA PHE A 52 -14.02 -1.07 -2.25
C PHE A 52 -15.08 -0.66 -1.21
N THR A 53 -14.85 -0.80 0.10
CA THR A 53 -15.74 -0.15 1.09
C THR A 53 -15.38 1.32 1.31
N ASP A 54 -14.11 1.70 1.12
CA ASP A 54 -13.64 3.10 1.21
C ASP A 54 -13.55 3.79 -0.16
N THR A 55 -13.78 3.06 -1.26
CA THR A 55 -13.76 3.57 -2.64
C THR A 55 -14.82 2.85 -3.46
N ASN A 56 -15.40 3.46 -4.50
CA ASN A 56 -16.28 2.73 -5.43
C ASN A 56 -15.58 2.42 -6.77
N GLN A 57 -16.21 1.56 -7.59
CA GLN A 57 -15.66 1.16 -8.90
C GLN A 57 -15.29 2.37 -9.77
N VAL A 58 -16.13 3.41 -9.79
CA VAL A 58 -15.89 4.62 -10.58
C VAL A 58 -14.63 5.36 -10.12
N GLN A 59 -14.42 5.47 -8.80
CA GLN A 59 -13.23 6.10 -8.24
C GLN A 59 -11.96 5.28 -8.51
N TYR A 60 -12.04 3.96 -8.38
CA TYR A 60 -10.93 3.06 -8.70
C TYR A 60 -10.54 3.15 -10.18
N ASP A 61 -11.52 3.11 -11.08
CA ASP A 61 -11.30 3.21 -12.52
C ASP A 61 -10.68 4.57 -12.88
N TYR A 62 -11.17 5.65 -12.27
CA TYR A 62 -10.62 6.99 -12.48
C TYR A 62 -9.14 7.08 -12.06
N LEU A 63 -8.81 6.61 -10.85
CA LEU A 63 -7.46 6.66 -10.31
C LEU A 63 -6.50 5.77 -11.12
N SER A 64 -6.93 4.55 -11.47
CA SER A 64 -6.13 3.61 -12.27
C SER A 64 -5.81 4.17 -13.65
N ASN A 65 -6.81 4.73 -14.34
CA ASN A 65 -6.61 5.37 -15.64
C ASN A 65 -5.72 6.60 -15.56
N ARG A 66 -5.82 7.40 -14.49
CA ARG A 66 -4.94 8.56 -14.29
C ARG A 66 -3.50 8.13 -14.03
N PHE A 67 -3.29 7.10 -13.23
CA PHE A 67 -1.96 6.55 -12.93
C PHE A 67 -1.29 6.00 -14.18
N ASN A 68 -1.97 5.15 -14.95
CA ASN A 68 -1.43 4.57 -16.18
C ASN A 68 -1.02 5.64 -17.19
N ARG A 69 -1.86 6.67 -17.40
CA ARG A 69 -1.50 7.81 -18.25
C ARG A 69 -0.28 8.57 -17.76
N ALA A 70 -0.11 8.75 -16.44
CA ALA A 70 1.06 9.40 -15.88
C ALA A 70 2.35 8.61 -16.14
N ILE A 71 2.30 7.28 -15.97
CA ILE A 71 3.43 6.38 -16.24
C ILE A 71 3.77 6.35 -17.74
N GLU A 72 2.76 6.26 -18.60
CA GLU A 72 2.94 6.30 -20.05
C GLU A 72 3.55 7.63 -20.50
N SER A 73 3.05 8.76 -19.98
CA SER A 73 3.58 10.09 -20.31
C SER A 73 5.00 10.34 -19.80
N GLY A 74 5.42 9.67 -18.73
CA GLY A 74 6.80 9.71 -18.23
C GLY A 74 7.77 8.79 -18.99
N THR A 75 7.26 7.85 -19.80
CA THR A 75 8.06 6.89 -20.56
C THR A 75 8.47 7.44 -21.94
N THR A 76 7.78 8.46 -22.45
CA THR A 76 8.08 9.10 -23.75
C THR A 76 9.22 10.14 -23.69
N ALA A 77 9.92 10.28 -22.56
CA ALA A 77 10.99 11.26 -22.36
C ALA A 77 12.39 10.64 -22.15
N ALA A 78 12.65 9.47 -22.75
CA ALA A 78 13.97 8.83 -22.77
C ALA A 78 14.50 8.67 -24.20
#